data_AF-A0A6A4Z4V6-F1
#
_entry.id   AF-A0A6A4Z4V6-F1
#
_cell.length_a   1.000
_cell.length_b   1.000
_cell.length_c   1.000
_cell.angle_alpha   90.00
_cell.angle_beta   90.00
_cell.angle_gamma   90.00
#
_symmetry.space_group_name_H-M   'P 1'
#
loop_
_entity.id
_entity.type
_entity.pdbx_description
1 polymer ?
#
loop_
_entity_poly.entity_id
_entity_poly.type
_entity_poly.pdbx_seq_one_letter_code
_entity_poly.pdbx_strand_id
1 'polypeptide(L)'
;AEPLGPLELHEGDEAADRVFEFADRFNLSSAVRDQILNTVCVDIKAAINVTCSRFAPVVFQVPITKNASEPPVGMLQILQGEEPVDAIFRFGHAHDLGPDAQAYMLPGVCEASQLPCTRTRSLRHVAVKNHEGIPFYADEEPADVVYWYGSSRNWTFLQRQEWLAELCRIQRAGAPLLNCSRAEARLFYLPVMETADKEIGTLEVLEGQEPIDQVYAFLEKHDLFQTAPVNESLANITCRHVPCSRLRPRRILFSMQATYMGLKHTIQLVQPEEDWVCIESYGSKQCQHYVQVRSIEYCAKHMRGWTECGDVMGNALRQSLTYYEEELWKKSNGKDLYAKLGLVKGATSDEIEAAYHTLVLRFNNETEPQKYEKLRAAYDTLHDPEKKYYYDLPCMKFFGLCGKRQPDGGMTISTDN
;
A
#
# COMPACT_ATOMS: atom_id res chain seq x y z
N ALA A 1 -27.56 3.93 40.36
CA ALA A 1 -28.33 3.18 39.35
C ALA A 1 -28.49 1.75 39.87
N GLU A 2 -29.67 1.16 39.75
CA GLU A 2 -29.88 -0.26 40.09
C GLU A 2 -29.28 -1.16 39.01
N PRO A 3 -28.64 -2.29 39.38
CA PRO A 3 -28.08 -3.22 38.41
C PRO A 3 -29.19 -3.92 37.62
N LEU A 4 -29.02 -4.04 36.29
CA LEU A 4 -29.99 -4.68 35.38
C LEU A 4 -30.03 -6.22 35.50
N GLY A 5 -29.21 -6.81 36.37
CA GLY A 5 -29.05 -8.27 36.50
C GLY A 5 -27.80 -8.80 35.77
N PRO A 6 -27.43 -10.08 35.99
CA PRO A 6 -26.24 -10.67 35.41
C PRO A 6 -26.43 -11.05 33.94
N LEU A 7 -25.39 -10.86 33.12
CA LEU A 7 -25.25 -11.50 31.82
C LEU A 7 -24.64 -12.89 32.03
N GLU A 8 -25.38 -13.94 31.68
CA GLU A 8 -24.93 -15.34 31.81
C GLU A 8 -24.23 -15.80 30.51
N LEU A 9 -22.97 -16.22 30.64
CA LEU A 9 -22.15 -16.75 29.55
C LEU A 9 -21.61 -18.12 29.95
N HIS A 10 -21.76 -19.11 29.08
CA HIS A 10 -21.21 -20.45 29.26
C HIS A 10 -20.04 -20.72 28.31
N GLU A 11 -19.23 -21.74 28.65
CA GLU A 11 -18.14 -22.18 27.78
C GLU A 11 -18.67 -22.59 26.39
N GLY A 12 -18.03 -22.09 25.33
CA GLY A 12 -18.41 -22.37 23.95
C GLY A 12 -19.58 -21.53 23.42
N ASP A 13 -20.29 -20.77 24.26
CA ASP A 13 -21.35 -19.87 23.81
C ASP A 13 -20.81 -18.89 22.76
N GLU A 14 -21.61 -18.58 21.72
CA GLU A 14 -21.36 -17.43 20.87
C GLU A 14 -21.82 -16.17 21.61
N ALA A 15 -20.87 -15.29 21.92
CA ALA A 15 -21.10 -14.07 22.70
C ALA A 15 -22.19 -13.19 22.08
N ALA A 16 -22.24 -13.10 20.74
CA ALA A 16 -23.25 -12.32 20.04
C ALA A 16 -24.68 -12.79 20.36
N ASP A 17 -24.92 -14.09 20.50
CA ASP A 17 -26.26 -14.60 20.81
C ASP A 17 -26.71 -14.18 22.21
N ARG A 18 -25.84 -14.41 23.20
CA ARG A 18 -26.15 -14.11 24.61
C ARG A 18 -26.28 -12.62 24.87
N VAL A 19 -25.42 -11.81 24.25
CA VAL A 19 -25.48 -10.35 24.41
C VAL A 19 -26.73 -9.77 23.74
N PHE A 20 -27.14 -10.28 22.58
CA PHE A 20 -28.38 -9.83 21.95
C PHE A 20 -29.62 -10.25 22.73
N GLU A 21 -29.66 -11.50 23.24
CA GLU A 21 -30.74 -11.97 24.11
C GLU A 21 -30.88 -11.08 25.36
N PHE A 22 -29.76 -10.77 26.01
CA PHE A 22 -29.73 -9.88 27.18
C PHE A 22 -30.16 -8.45 26.82
N ALA A 23 -29.68 -7.91 25.71
CA ALA A 23 -30.03 -6.57 25.27
C ALA A 23 -31.51 -6.43 24.94
N ASP A 24 -32.12 -7.42 24.30
CA ASP A 24 -33.54 -7.44 23.99
C ASP A 24 -34.40 -7.48 25.26
N ARG A 25 -34.03 -8.36 26.22
CA ARG A 25 -34.69 -8.50 27.52
C ARG A 25 -34.80 -7.19 28.30
N PHE A 26 -33.76 -6.35 28.22
CA PHE A 26 -33.68 -5.07 28.94
C PHE A 26 -33.85 -3.85 28.03
N ASN A 27 -34.26 -4.05 26.77
CA ASN A 27 -34.46 -3.00 25.77
C ASN A 27 -33.26 -2.03 25.66
N LEU A 28 -32.05 -2.58 25.63
CA LEU A 28 -30.81 -1.81 25.54
C LEU A 28 -30.63 -1.24 24.13
N SER A 29 -30.11 -0.01 24.06
CA SER A 29 -29.73 0.58 22.76
C SER A 29 -28.63 -0.22 22.07
N SER A 30 -28.55 -0.14 20.74
CA SER A 30 -27.50 -0.78 19.95
C SER A 30 -26.09 -0.36 20.39
N ALA A 31 -25.90 0.90 20.77
CA ALA A 31 -24.62 1.40 21.28
C ALA A 31 -24.19 0.67 22.57
N VAL A 32 -25.12 0.48 23.51
CA VAL A 32 -24.84 -0.22 24.78
C VAL A 32 -24.61 -1.71 24.52
N ARG A 33 -25.43 -2.34 23.66
CA ARG A 33 -25.26 -3.75 23.28
C ARG A 33 -23.90 -4.01 22.63
N ASP A 34 -23.50 -3.18 21.67
CA ASP A 34 -22.23 -3.33 20.97
C ASP A 34 -21.03 -3.10 21.92
N GLN A 35 -21.17 -2.19 22.90
CA GLN A 35 -20.18 -2.01 23.97
C GLN A 35 -20.05 -3.27 24.84
N ILE A 36 -21.17 -3.86 25.26
CA ILE A 36 -21.17 -5.12 26.03
C ILE A 36 -20.50 -6.23 25.22
N LEU A 37 -20.86 -6.38 23.95
CA LEU A 37 -20.27 -7.41 23.08
C LEU A 37 -18.76 -7.23 22.92
N ASN A 38 -18.29 -5.99 22.73
CA ASN A 38 -16.87 -5.69 22.68
C ASN A 38 -16.16 -6.03 23.99
N THR A 39 -16.71 -5.65 25.14
CA THR A 39 -16.15 -6.03 26.45
C THR A 39 -16.07 -7.53 26.62
N VAL A 40 -17.12 -8.27 26.23
CA VAL A 40 -17.09 -9.74 26.29
C VAL A 40 -15.99 -10.30 25.38
N CYS A 41 -15.89 -9.82 24.14
CA CYS A 41 -14.97 -10.36 23.15
C CYS A 41 -13.51 -9.94 23.31
N VAL A 42 -13.24 -8.83 23.99
CA VAL A 42 -11.88 -8.29 24.20
C VAL A 42 -11.38 -8.60 25.61
N ASP A 43 -12.16 -8.27 26.63
CA ASP A 43 -11.68 -8.28 28.02
C ASP A 43 -11.95 -9.63 28.72
N ILE A 44 -13.07 -10.26 28.39
CA ILE A 44 -13.58 -11.45 29.12
C ILE A 44 -13.28 -12.75 28.37
N LYS A 45 -13.17 -12.71 27.04
CA LYS A 45 -13.05 -13.88 26.16
C LYS A 45 -12.02 -14.91 26.65
N ALA A 46 -10.83 -14.44 27.03
CA ALA A 46 -9.74 -15.31 27.48
C ALA A 46 -10.02 -16.02 28.82
N ALA A 47 -10.89 -15.45 29.66
CA ALA A 47 -11.22 -16.00 30.97
C ALA A 47 -12.35 -17.04 30.93
N ILE A 48 -13.31 -16.91 30.00
CA ILE A 48 -14.54 -17.73 29.97
C ILE A 48 -14.59 -18.69 28.76
N ASN A 49 -13.58 -18.64 27.86
CA ASN A 49 -13.51 -19.47 26.66
C ASN A 49 -14.80 -19.40 25.80
N VAL A 50 -15.29 -18.17 25.59
CA VAL A 50 -16.46 -17.88 24.73
C VAL A 50 -16.04 -17.67 23.28
N THR A 51 -16.94 -18.01 22.36
CA THR A 51 -16.74 -17.77 20.93
C THR A 51 -17.16 -16.34 20.58
N CYS A 52 -16.32 -15.66 19.83
CA CYS A 52 -16.61 -14.34 19.26
C CYS A 52 -16.31 -14.40 17.76
N SER A 53 -17.15 -15.13 17.03
CA SER A 53 -16.98 -15.32 15.59
C SER A 53 -17.79 -14.32 14.77
N ARG A 54 -18.80 -13.70 15.38
CA ARG A 54 -19.73 -12.78 14.71
C ARG A 54 -20.19 -11.67 15.63
N PHE A 55 -20.72 -10.60 15.04
CA PHE A 55 -21.17 -9.42 15.78
C PHE A 55 -22.66 -9.41 16.12
N ALA A 56 -23.43 -10.36 15.58
CA ALA A 56 -24.87 -10.46 15.78
C ALA A 56 -25.37 -11.92 15.58
N PRO A 57 -26.55 -12.27 16.10
CA PRO A 57 -27.30 -13.52 15.83
C PRO A 57 -27.42 -13.86 14.35
N VAL A 58 -27.31 -15.13 13.98
CA VAL A 58 -27.66 -15.58 12.61
C VAL A 58 -29.18 -15.58 12.47
N VAL A 59 -29.71 -14.89 11.45
CA VAL A 59 -31.15 -14.83 11.16
C VAL A 59 -31.54 -15.60 9.90
N PHE A 60 -30.57 -15.83 9.01
CA PHE A 60 -30.77 -16.64 7.80
C PHE A 60 -29.46 -17.35 7.44
N GLN A 61 -29.57 -18.55 6.89
CA GLN A 61 -28.41 -19.26 6.34
C GLN A 61 -28.79 -20.12 5.15
N VAL A 62 -27.91 -20.21 4.16
CA VAL A 62 -28.11 -21.00 2.95
C VAL A 62 -26.78 -21.62 2.48
N PRO A 63 -26.75 -22.90 2.08
CA PRO A 63 -25.57 -23.49 1.47
C PRO A 63 -25.33 -22.89 0.09
N ILE A 64 -24.09 -22.49 -0.21
CA ILE A 64 -23.69 -21.99 -1.53
C ILE A 64 -22.93 -23.09 -2.25
N THR A 65 -23.42 -23.52 -3.40
CA THR A 65 -22.78 -24.51 -4.27
C THR A 65 -22.34 -23.84 -5.58
N LYS A 66 -21.21 -24.28 -6.16
CA LYS A 66 -20.82 -23.86 -7.52
C LYS A 66 -21.70 -24.52 -8.58
N ASN A 67 -22.02 -25.79 -8.36
CA ASN A 67 -22.86 -26.61 -9.21
C ASN A 67 -23.79 -27.46 -8.35
N ALA A 68 -24.96 -27.83 -8.87
CA ALA A 68 -25.94 -28.66 -8.17
C ALA A 68 -25.41 -30.05 -7.75
N SER A 69 -24.34 -30.53 -8.40
CA SER A 69 -23.71 -31.82 -8.15
C SER A 69 -22.46 -31.74 -7.26
N GLU A 70 -22.02 -30.55 -6.87
CA GLU A 70 -20.83 -30.34 -6.05
C GLU A 70 -21.20 -30.09 -4.58
N PRO A 71 -20.33 -30.49 -3.64
CA PRO A 71 -20.51 -30.11 -2.24
C PRO A 71 -20.56 -28.57 -2.11
N PRO A 72 -21.31 -28.05 -1.13
CA PRO A 72 -21.33 -26.61 -0.86
C PRO A 72 -19.91 -26.08 -0.61
N VAL A 73 -19.61 -24.94 -1.22
CA VAL A 73 -18.41 -24.13 -0.95
C VAL A 73 -18.39 -23.71 0.53
N GLY A 74 -19.57 -23.42 1.07
CA GLY A 74 -19.76 -23.06 2.46
C GLY A 74 -21.21 -22.69 2.76
N MET A 75 -21.46 -22.35 4.02
CA MET A 75 -22.75 -21.81 4.47
C MET A 75 -22.67 -20.29 4.49
N LEU A 76 -23.47 -19.64 3.65
CA LEU A 76 -23.67 -18.19 3.74
C LEU A 76 -24.61 -17.92 4.90
N GLN A 77 -24.19 -17.09 5.85
CA GLN A 77 -24.96 -16.70 7.02
C GLN A 77 -25.23 -15.19 6.96
N ILE A 78 -26.48 -14.78 7.17
CA ILE A 78 -26.89 -13.39 7.29
C ILE A 78 -27.21 -13.12 8.75
N LEU A 79 -26.59 -12.08 9.31
CA LEU A 79 -26.72 -11.73 10.71
C LEU A 79 -27.87 -10.73 10.95
N GLN A 80 -28.35 -10.64 12.19
CA GLN A 80 -29.43 -9.73 12.56
C GLN A 80 -29.04 -8.27 12.28
N GLY A 81 -29.81 -7.59 11.44
CA GLY A 81 -29.55 -6.21 11.02
C GLY A 81 -28.45 -6.06 9.95
N GLU A 82 -27.87 -7.16 9.48
CA GLU A 82 -27.00 -7.21 8.31
C GLU A 82 -27.85 -7.32 7.04
N GLU A 83 -27.44 -6.64 5.97
CA GLU A 83 -28.10 -6.78 4.68
C GLU A 83 -27.50 -7.94 3.88
N PRO A 84 -28.26 -8.64 3.02
CA PRO A 84 -27.74 -9.78 2.27
C PRO A 84 -26.45 -9.47 1.48
N VAL A 85 -26.29 -8.25 0.94
CA VAL A 85 -25.06 -7.85 0.25
C VAL A 85 -23.81 -7.85 1.15
N ASP A 86 -23.94 -7.52 2.44
CA ASP A 86 -22.81 -7.54 3.37
C ASP A 86 -22.40 -8.96 3.75
N ALA A 87 -23.40 -9.83 3.94
CA ALA A 87 -23.19 -11.24 4.18
C ALA A 87 -22.51 -11.92 2.97
N ILE A 88 -22.96 -11.60 1.75
CA ILE A 88 -22.34 -12.08 0.51
C ILE A 88 -20.90 -11.60 0.39
N PHE A 89 -20.62 -10.32 0.68
CA PHE A 89 -19.26 -9.80 0.62
C PHE A 89 -18.34 -10.53 1.60
N ARG A 90 -18.78 -10.68 2.85
CA ARG A 90 -18.04 -11.43 3.88
C ARG A 90 -17.81 -12.88 3.48
N PHE A 91 -18.84 -13.56 2.95
CA PHE A 91 -18.73 -14.92 2.46
C PHE A 91 -17.77 -15.02 1.26
N GLY A 92 -17.90 -14.11 0.30
CA GLY A 92 -17.07 -14.08 -0.89
C GLY A 92 -15.59 -13.91 -0.56
N HIS A 93 -15.25 -13.02 0.36
CA HIS A 93 -13.87 -12.86 0.82
C HIS A 93 -13.36 -14.11 1.57
N ALA A 94 -14.20 -14.78 2.37
CA ALA A 94 -13.79 -15.99 3.10
C ALA A 94 -13.55 -17.20 2.19
N HIS A 95 -14.11 -17.18 0.97
CA HIS A 95 -14.08 -18.29 0.02
C HIS A 95 -13.48 -17.90 -1.36
N ASP A 96 -12.71 -16.82 -1.41
CA ASP A 96 -12.03 -16.31 -2.61
C ASP A 96 -12.94 -16.14 -3.84
N LEU A 97 -14.18 -15.68 -3.62
CA LEU A 97 -15.12 -15.37 -4.69
C LEU A 97 -14.91 -13.94 -5.19
N GLY A 98 -14.69 -13.80 -6.50
CA GLY A 98 -14.55 -12.49 -7.15
C GLY A 98 -15.84 -11.64 -7.12
N PRO A 99 -15.74 -10.33 -7.41
CA PRO A 99 -16.88 -9.41 -7.36
C PRO A 99 -18.06 -9.82 -8.24
N ASP A 100 -17.79 -10.36 -9.44
CA ASP A 100 -18.85 -10.80 -10.35
C ASP A 100 -19.65 -11.96 -9.76
N ALA A 101 -18.96 -12.96 -9.19
CA ALA A 101 -19.60 -14.09 -8.54
C ALA A 101 -20.48 -13.64 -7.37
N GLN A 102 -19.99 -12.70 -6.56
CA GLN A 102 -20.76 -12.11 -5.47
C GLN A 102 -22.00 -11.36 -5.99
N ALA A 103 -21.87 -10.59 -7.08
CA ALA A 103 -22.98 -9.88 -7.69
C ALA A 103 -24.06 -10.84 -8.24
N TYR A 104 -23.65 -11.97 -8.83
CA TYR A 104 -24.58 -13.01 -9.29
C TYR A 104 -25.36 -13.68 -8.14
N MET A 105 -24.79 -13.77 -6.94
CA MET A 105 -25.45 -14.37 -5.78
C MET A 105 -26.58 -13.49 -5.22
N LEU A 106 -26.46 -12.16 -5.34
CA LEU A 106 -27.32 -11.21 -4.64
C LEU A 106 -28.83 -11.41 -4.91
N PRO A 107 -29.30 -11.50 -6.18
CA PRO A 107 -30.74 -11.67 -6.43
C PRO A 107 -31.32 -12.93 -5.78
N GLY A 108 -30.63 -14.07 -5.90
CA GLY A 108 -31.09 -15.34 -5.36
C GLY A 108 -31.11 -15.37 -3.83
N VAL A 109 -30.10 -14.78 -3.18
CA VAL A 109 -30.08 -14.67 -1.71
C VAL A 109 -31.16 -13.72 -1.20
N CYS A 110 -31.41 -12.61 -1.91
CA CYS A 110 -32.48 -11.67 -1.56
C CYS A 110 -33.86 -12.32 -1.63
N GLU A 111 -34.14 -13.07 -2.70
CA GLU A 111 -35.40 -13.80 -2.86
C GLU A 111 -35.57 -14.88 -1.78
N ALA A 112 -34.54 -15.68 -1.54
CA ALA A 112 -34.60 -16.79 -0.59
C ALA A 112 -34.71 -16.32 0.87
N SER A 113 -34.01 -15.24 1.24
CA SER A 113 -33.99 -14.74 2.62
C SER A 113 -35.23 -13.96 3.00
N GLN A 114 -35.93 -13.36 2.03
CA GLN A 114 -37.04 -12.42 2.25
C GLN A 114 -36.67 -11.24 3.17
N LEU A 115 -35.37 -10.97 3.34
CA LEU A 115 -34.85 -9.85 4.10
C LEU A 115 -34.81 -8.59 3.21
N PRO A 116 -34.80 -7.38 3.80
CA PRO A 116 -34.63 -6.15 3.04
C PRO A 116 -33.33 -6.17 2.22
N CYS A 117 -33.45 -6.05 0.90
CA CYS A 117 -32.35 -5.86 -0.04
C CYS A 117 -32.50 -4.51 -0.75
N THR A 118 -31.82 -3.51 -0.22
CA THR A 118 -31.85 -2.10 -0.62
C THR A 118 -30.57 -1.62 -1.29
N ARG A 119 -29.46 -2.34 -1.14
CA ARG A 119 -28.11 -1.98 -1.59
C ARG A 119 -27.49 -3.05 -2.48
N THR A 120 -26.57 -2.61 -3.30
CA THR A 120 -25.74 -3.45 -4.18
C THR A 120 -24.26 -3.45 -3.79
N ARG A 121 -23.86 -2.59 -2.85
CA ARG A 121 -22.49 -2.53 -2.29
C ARG A 121 -22.51 -2.79 -0.80
N SER A 122 -21.49 -3.51 -0.33
CA SER A 122 -21.36 -3.83 1.09
C SER A 122 -20.89 -2.62 1.89
N LEU A 123 -21.63 -2.27 2.94
CA LEU A 123 -21.43 -1.12 3.81
C LEU A 123 -20.88 -1.64 5.14
N ARG A 124 -19.69 -1.18 5.54
CA ARG A 124 -19.07 -1.58 6.81
C ARG A 124 -19.46 -0.65 7.94
N HIS A 125 -19.47 0.65 7.66
CA HIS A 125 -19.69 1.67 8.67
C HIS A 125 -20.25 2.95 8.05
N VAL A 126 -21.03 3.69 8.82
CA VAL A 126 -21.40 5.08 8.51
C VAL A 126 -20.84 5.94 9.63
N ALA A 127 -19.75 6.64 9.34
CA ALA A 127 -19.16 7.56 10.31
C ALA A 127 -19.97 8.86 10.32
N VAL A 128 -20.32 9.36 11.50
CA VAL A 128 -20.97 10.66 11.61
C VAL A 128 -19.92 11.72 11.88
N LYS A 129 -19.83 12.72 10.99
CA LYS A 129 -18.96 13.88 11.18
C LYS A 129 -19.71 15.13 10.74
N ASN A 130 -19.71 16.17 11.59
CA ASN A 130 -20.41 17.43 11.32
C ASN A 130 -21.91 17.24 10.95
N HIS A 131 -22.59 16.28 11.60
CA HIS A 131 -23.97 15.89 11.34
C HIS A 131 -24.25 15.25 9.97
N GLU A 132 -23.20 14.94 9.21
CA GLU A 132 -23.28 14.18 7.96
C GLU A 132 -22.88 12.73 8.21
N GLY A 133 -23.58 11.80 7.56
CA GLY A 133 -23.22 10.38 7.55
C GLY A 133 -22.34 10.07 6.35
N ILE A 134 -21.11 9.61 6.60
CA ILE A 134 -20.13 9.24 5.58
C ILE A 134 -20.08 7.72 5.51
N PRO A 135 -20.56 7.10 4.41
CA PRO A 135 -20.50 5.65 4.25
C PRO A 135 -19.07 5.20 3.95
N PHE A 136 -18.66 4.10 4.59
CA PHE A 136 -17.44 3.36 4.30
C PHE A 136 -17.82 1.98 3.79
N TYR A 137 -17.54 1.74 2.51
CA TYR A 137 -17.84 0.46 1.88
C TYR A 137 -16.71 -0.55 2.09
N ALA A 138 -17.03 -1.84 1.97
CA ALA A 138 -16.10 -2.93 2.29
C ALA A 138 -14.96 -3.10 1.28
N ASP A 139 -15.14 -2.59 0.06
CA ASP A 139 -14.22 -2.59 -1.08
C ASP A 139 -13.36 -1.32 -1.17
N GLU A 140 -13.51 -0.38 -0.22
CA GLU A 140 -12.78 0.88 -0.19
C GLU A 140 -11.67 0.85 0.87
N GLU A 141 -10.60 1.59 0.61
CA GLU A 141 -9.59 1.90 1.62
C GLU A 141 -10.04 3.14 2.42
N PRO A 142 -10.21 3.04 3.74
CA PRO A 142 -10.61 4.17 4.59
C PRO A 142 -9.77 5.43 4.40
N ALA A 143 -8.45 5.30 4.14
CA ALA A 143 -7.59 6.45 3.86
C ALA A 143 -8.05 7.27 2.62
N ASP A 144 -8.58 6.61 1.59
CA ASP A 144 -9.07 7.25 0.35
C ASP A 144 -10.36 8.02 0.62
N VAL A 145 -11.29 7.41 1.37
CA VAL A 145 -12.57 8.03 1.75
C VAL A 145 -12.32 9.27 2.60
N VAL A 146 -11.43 9.16 3.59
CA VAL A 146 -11.03 10.28 4.47
C VAL A 146 -10.34 11.39 3.68
N TYR A 147 -9.48 11.04 2.71
CA TYR A 147 -8.86 12.01 1.82
C TYR A 147 -9.87 12.81 1.02
N TRP A 148 -10.78 12.13 0.33
CA TRP A 148 -11.78 12.79 -0.52
C TRP A 148 -12.73 13.67 0.31
N TYR A 149 -13.24 13.14 1.43
CA TYR A 149 -14.14 13.87 2.31
C TYR A 149 -13.46 15.09 2.94
N GLY A 150 -12.23 14.92 3.44
CA GLY A 150 -11.49 16.01 4.08
C GLY A 150 -11.03 17.07 3.09
N SER A 151 -10.54 16.67 1.90
CA SER A 151 -10.07 17.61 0.88
C SER A 151 -11.19 18.51 0.35
N SER A 152 -12.39 17.97 0.14
CA SER A 152 -13.57 18.77 -0.24
C SER A 152 -14.01 19.79 0.82
N ARG A 153 -13.49 19.67 2.05
CA ARG A 153 -13.78 20.54 3.20
C ARG A 153 -12.54 21.29 3.68
N ASN A 154 -11.46 21.34 2.89
CA ASN A 154 -10.20 22.00 3.21
C ASN A 154 -9.57 21.53 4.53
N TRP A 155 -9.74 20.26 4.89
CA TRP A 155 -9.07 19.71 6.06
C TRP A 155 -7.56 19.65 5.85
N THR A 156 -6.81 20.00 6.88
CA THR A 156 -5.37 19.80 6.91
C THR A 156 -5.02 18.32 6.88
N PHE A 157 -3.80 18.00 6.44
CA PHE A 157 -3.27 16.63 6.50
C PHE A 157 -3.40 16.03 7.91
N LEU A 158 -3.12 16.81 8.95
CA LEU A 158 -3.21 16.36 10.34
C LEU A 158 -4.64 15.95 10.71
N GLN A 159 -5.63 16.80 10.41
CA GLN A 159 -7.04 16.51 10.71
C GLN A 159 -7.52 15.21 10.04
N ARG A 160 -7.06 14.96 8.81
CA ARG A 160 -7.37 13.70 8.10
C ARG A 160 -6.71 12.49 8.76
N GLN A 161 -5.44 12.58 9.11
CA GLN A 161 -4.73 11.48 9.77
C GLN A 161 -5.32 11.16 11.15
N GLU A 162 -5.66 12.17 11.95
CA GLU A 162 -6.29 11.97 13.26
C GLU A 162 -7.65 11.27 13.14
N TRP A 163 -8.49 11.71 12.19
CA TRP A 163 -9.79 11.08 11.97
C TRP A 163 -9.67 9.66 11.41
N LEU A 164 -8.72 9.41 10.50
CA LEU A 164 -8.43 8.06 10.03
C LEU A 164 -8.00 7.15 11.19
N ALA A 165 -7.11 7.61 12.06
CA ALA A 165 -6.68 6.84 13.24
C ALA A 165 -7.83 6.59 14.22
N GLU A 166 -8.76 7.53 14.39
CA GLU A 166 -9.98 7.32 15.18
C GLU A 166 -10.84 6.20 14.58
N LEU A 167 -11.12 6.28 13.28
CA LEU A 167 -11.94 5.30 12.55
C LEU A 167 -11.34 3.89 12.59
N CYS A 168 -10.03 3.78 12.40
CA CYS A 168 -9.34 2.50 12.33
C CYS A 168 -9.15 1.80 13.69
N ARG A 169 -9.43 2.50 14.80
CA ARG A 169 -9.48 1.90 16.15
C ARG A 169 -10.86 1.37 16.51
N ILE A 170 -11.90 1.68 15.74
CA ILE A 170 -13.25 1.19 16.01
C ILE A 170 -13.25 -0.32 15.86
N GLN A 171 -13.71 -1.00 16.91
CA GLN A 171 -13.85 -2.45 16.93
C GLN A 171 -15.31 -2.87 17.08
N ARG A 172 -15.64 -4.04 16.54
CA ARG A 172 -16.92 -4.71 16.73
C ARG A 172 -16.68 -6.20 16.93
N ALA A 173 -17.19 -6.75 18.03
CA ALA A 173 -16.93 -8.12 18.47
C ALA A 173 -15.44 -8.47 18.56
N GLY A 174 -14.62 -7.51 19.01
CA GLY A 174 -13.17 -7.67 19.18
C GLY A 174 -12.36 -7.71 17.87
N ALA A 175 -12.98 -7.43 16.72
CA ALA A 175 -12.31 -7.28 15.44
C ALA A 175 -12.36 -5.82 14.95
N PRO A 176 -11.37 -5.34 14.16
CA PRO A 176 -11.44 -4.04 13.51
C PRO A 176 -12.69 -3.92 12.63
N LEU A 177 -13.42 -2.82 12.76
CA LEU A 177 -14.64 -2.59 11.99
C LEU A 177 -14.35 -2.24 10.52
N LEU A 178 -13.27 -1.50 10.30
CA LEU A 178 -12.79 -1.08 8.97
C LEU A 178 -11.48 -1.77 8.64
N ASN A 179 -11.30 -2.13 7.36
CA ASN A 179 -10.05 -2.70 6.87
C ASN A 179 -9.07 -1.59 6.48
N CYS A 180 -8.41 -1.01 7.48
CA CYS A 180 -7.41 0.03 7.25
C CYS A 180 -6.07 -0.59 6.88
N SER A 181 -5.77 -0.69 5.58
CA SER A 181 -4.55 -1.35 5.11
C SER A 181 -3.35 -0.40 5.03
N ARG A 182 -3.62 0.90 4.86
CA ARG A 182 -2.60 1.97 4.75
C ARG A 182 -3.06 3.31 5.33
N ALA A 183 -2.12 4.18 5.63
CA ALA A 183 -2.37 5.54 6.12
C ALA A 183 -2.38 6.61 5.03
N GLU A 184 -1.60 6.41 3.97
CA GLU A 184 -1.48 7.34 2.84
C GLU A 184 -2.61 7.09 1.86
N ALA A 185 -3.39 8.11 1.50
CA ALA A 185 -4.46 7.99 0.51
C ALA A 185 -3.91 7.79 -0.91
N ARG A 186 -4.64 7.09 -1.77
CA ARG A 186 -4.32 6.94 -3.18
C ARG A 186 -4.84 8.13 -3.96
N LEU A 187 -3.91 8.84 -4.59
CA LEU A 187 -4.18 10.05 -5.36
C LEU A 187 -4.36 9.75 -6.85
N PHE A 188 -3.72 8.69 -7.34
CA PHE A 188 -3.78 8.25 -8.71
C PHE A 188 -3.77 6.74 -8.82
N TYR A 189 -4.54 6.22 -9.77
CA TYR A 189 -4.64 4.80 -10.07
C TYR A 189 -4.89 4.64 -11.56
N LEU A 190 -4.02 3.92 -12.25
CA LEU A 190 -4.16 3.61 -13.67
C LEU A 190 -3.72 2.17 -13.94
N PRO A 191 -4.64 1.25 -14.26
CA PRO A 191 -4.26 -0.05 -14.79
C PRO A 191 -3.69 0.15 -16.20
N VAL A 192 -2.41 -0.15 -16.39
CA VAL A 192 -1.72 0.00 -17.67
C VAL A 192 -1.86 -1.31 -18.44
N MET A 193 -2.55 -1.25 -19.56
CA MET A 193 -2.89 -2.41 -20.38
C MET A 193 -1.93 -2.55 -21.57
N GLU A 194 -1.50 -3.77 -21.87
CA GLU A 194 -0.79 -4.13 -23.11
C GLU A 194 -1.77 -4.37 -24.25
N THR A 195 -2.86 -5.07 -23.94
CA THR A 195 -4.00 -5.36 -24.84
C THR A 195 -5.29 -5.24 -24.05
N ALA A 196 -6.46 -5.35 -24.70
CA ALA A 196 -7.76 -5.24 -24.04
C ALA A 196 -7.90 -6.14 -22.80
N ASP A 197 -7.28 -7.32 -22.82
CA ASP A 197 -7.44 -8.34 -21.77
C ASP A 197 -6.14 -8.61 -20.99
N LYS A 198 -5.05 -7.90 -21.29
CA LYS A 198 -3.74 -8.14 -20.66
C LYS A 198 -3.20 -6.88 -20.00
N GLU A 199 -3.25 -6.87 -18.68
CA GLU A 199 -2.64 -5.82 -17.84
C GLU A 199 -1.12 -6.02 -17.77
N ILE A 200 -0.36 -4.94 -17.99
CA ILE A 200 1.10 -4.89 -17.73
C ILE A 200 1.33 -4.77 -16.23
N GLY A 201 0.59 -3.86 -15.61
CA GLY A 201 0.54 -3.62 -14.19
C GLY A 201 -0.21 -2.33 -13.89
N THR A 202 -0.41 -2.05 -12.61
CA THR A 202 -1.05 -0.84 -12.14
C THR A 202 -0.02 0.22 -11.75
N LEU A 203 -0.17 1.43 -12.28
CA LEU A 203 0.52 2.62 -11.80
C LEU A 203 -0.31 3.30 -10.71
N GLU A 204 0.26 3.42 -9.52
CA GLU A 204 -0.36 4.02 -8.35
C GLU A 204 0.52 5.15 -7.81
N VAL A 205 -0.12 6.23 -7.34
CA VAL A 205 0.55 7.30 -6.58
C VAL A 205 -0.18 7.50 -5.27
N LEU A 206 0.52 7.30 -4.17
CA LEU A 206 0.02 7.56 -2.82
C LEU A 206 0.36 8.97 -2.35
N GLU A 207 -0.38 9.46 -1.36
CA GLU A 207 -0.21 10.78 -0.80
C GLU A 207 1.20 10.97 -0.21
N GLY A 208 1.89 12.00 -0.69
CA GLY A 208 3.26 12.31 -0.26
C GLY A 208 4.36 11.68 -1.11
N GLN A 209 4.01 10.85 -2.11
CA GLN A 209 4.96 10.37 -3.10
C GLN A 209 5.12 11.40 -4.24
N GLU A 210 6.32 11.48 -4.81
CA GLU A 210 6.55 12.25 -6.04
C GLU A 210 6.02 11.43 -7.24
N PRO A 211 5.04 11.95 -8.01
CA PRO A 211 4.40 11.15 -9.05
C PRO A 211 5.36 10.72 -10.16
N ILE A 212 6.31 11.59 -10.55
CA ILE A 212 7.26 11.23 -11.62
C ILE A 212 8.21 10.10 -11.19
N ASP A 213 8.49 9.95 -9.89
CA ASP A 213 9.29 8.83 -9.39
C ASP A 213 8.52 7.51 -9.47
N GLN A 214 7.21 7.54 -9.20
CA GLN A 214 6.36 6.35 -9.34
C GLN A 214 6.22 5.95 -10.81
N VAL A 215 6.08 6.92 -11.71
CA VAL A 215 6.10 6.68 -13.16
C VAL A 215 7.43 6.03 -13.56
N TYR A 216 8.56 6.59 -13.14
CA TYR A 216 9.88 6.02 -13.44
C TYR A 216 10.04 4.60 -12.89
N ALA A 217 9.66 4.37 -11.63
CA ALA A 217 9.72 3.04 -11.01
C ALA A 217 8.83 2.02 -11.74
N PHE A 218 7.65 2.45 -12.22
CA PHE A 218 6.78 1.62 -13.04
C PHE A 218 7.41 1.29 -14.39
N LEU A 219 7.92 2.29 -15.11
CA LEU A 219 8.61 2.10 -16.39
C LEU A 219 9.82 1.17 -16.25
N GLU A 220 10.55 1.27 -15.15
CA GLU A 220 11.69 0.41 -14.84
C GLU A 220 11.30 -1.02 -14.54
N LYS A 221 10.30 -1.22 -13.69
CA LYS A 221 9.79 -2.55 -13.35
C LYS A 221 9.26 -3.31 -14.56
N HIS A 222 8.73 -2.59 -15.56
CA HIS A 222 8.09 -3.17 -16.74
C HIS A 222 8.91 -3.01 -18.04
N ASP A 223 10.12 -2.43 -17.96
CA ASP A 223 11.04 -2.14 -19.07
C ASP A 223 10.42 -1.37 -20.25
N LEU A 224 9.70 -0.29 -19.93
CA LEU A 224 8.90 0.52 -20.86
C LEU A 224 9.57 1.85 -21.28
N PHE A 225 10.89 1.99 -21.14
CA PHE A 225 11.55 3.28 -21.38
C PHE A 225 11.65 3.69 -22.85
N GLN A 226 11.71 2.73 -23.77
CA GLN A 226 11.82 2.96 -25.21
C GLN A 226 10.49 2.71 -25.95
N THR A 227 9.36 2.66 -25.22
CA THR A 227 8.03 2.40 -25.79
C THR A 227 7.23 3.69 -26.00
N ALA A 228 7.86 4.72 -26.58
CA ALA A 228 7.13 5.92 -26.97
C ALA A 228 5.93 5.55 -27.89
N PRO A 229 4.72 6.10 -27.65
CA PRO A 229 4.42 7.24 -26.77
C PRO A 229 4.01 6.88 -25.32
N VAL A 230 4.08 5.61 -24.91
CA VAL A 230 3.57 5.15 -23.59
C VAL A 230 4.27 5.83 -22.44
N ASN A 231 5.61 5.88 -22.44
CA ASN A 231 6.43 6.52 -21.41
C ASN A 231 6.05 8.01 -21.18
N GLU A 232 6.00 8.81 -22.24
CA GLU A 232 5.63 10.24 -22.20
C GLU A 232 4.18 10.43 -21.77
N SER A 233 3.28 9.57 -22.26
CA SER A 233 1.86 9.62 -21.92
C SER A 233 1.63 9.34 -20.44
N LEU A 234 2.32 8.34 -19.87
CA LEU A 234 2.20 8.02 -18.44
C LEU A 234 2.66 9.17 -17.56
N ALA A 235 3.79 9.81 -17.88
CA ALA A 235 4.27 10.98 -17.15
C ALA A 235 3.27 12.15 -17.22
N ASN A 236 2.78 12.47 -18.42
CA ASN A 236 1.84 13.57 -18.63
C ASN A 236 0.49 13.32 -17.93
N ILE A 237 -0.10 12.14 -18.13
CA ILE A 237 -1.38 11.77 -17.51
C ILE A 237 -1.24 11.83 -15.99
N THR A 238 -0.15 11.27 -15.43
CA THR A 238 0.05 11.24 -13.98
C THR A 238 0.25 12.64 -13.42
N CYS A 239 1.19 13.44 -13.96
CA CYS A 239 1.49 14.79 -13.47
C CYS A 239 0.33 15.78 -13.67
N ARG A 240 -0.58 15.51 -14.61
CA ARG A 240 -1.81 16.28 -14.79
C ARG A 240 -2.85 16.02 -13.70
N HIS A 241 -2.92 14.79 -13.18
CA HIS A 241 -3.87 14.41 -12.12
C HIS A 241 -3.30 14.63 -10.72
N VAL A 242 -2.01 14.40 -10.53
CA VAL A 242 -1.30 14.65 -9.28
C VAL A 242 -0.12 15.57 -9.58
N PRO A 243 -0.10 16.81 -9.06
CA PRO A 243 0.95 17.76 -9.35
C PRO A 243 2.35 17.21 -9.03
N CYS A 244 3.21 17.16 -10.03
CA CYS A 244 4.61 16.80 -9.85
C CYS A 244 5.39 17.99 -9.31
N SER A 245 6.20 17.79 -8.27
CA SER A 245 7.08 18.86 -7.75
C SER A 245 8.29 19.08 -8.67
N ARG A 246 8.60 18.08 -9.50
CA ARG A 246 9.67 18.12 -10.50
C ARG A 246 9.35 17.25 -11.71
N LEU A 247 9.99 17.57 -12.84
CA LEU A 247 9.83 16.82 -14.09
C LEU A 247 10.87 15.72 -14.27
N ARG A 248 12.05 15.85 -13.65
CA ARG A 248 13.09 14.84 -13.70
C ARG A 248 12.87 13.84 -12.56
N PRO A 249 12.75 12.53 -12.83
CA PRO A 249 12.60 11.52 -11.78
C PRO A 249 13.88 11.30 -11.00
N ARG A 250 13.73 10.76 -9.78
CA ARG A 250 14.80 10.23 -8.95
C ARG A 250 14.45 8.78 -8.65
N ARG A 251 15.48 7.94 -8.65
CA ARG A 251 15.28 6.50 -8.41
C ARG A 251 14.80 6.28 -6.97
N ILE A 252 13.73 5.51 -6.81
CA ILE A 252 13.36 4.96 -5.51
C ILE A 252 14.36 3.85 -5.19
N LEU A 253 15.16 4.02 -4.14
CA LEU A 253 16.17 3.05 -3.74
C LEU A 253 15.49 1.84 -3.10
N PHE A 254 14.59 2.12 -2.15
CA PHE A 254 13.77 1.11 -1.48
C PHE A 254 12.57 1.77 -0.81
N SER A 255 11.61 0.92 -0.41
CA SER A 255 10.47 1.30 0.42
C SER A 255 10.47 0.48 1.70
N MET A 256 10.06 1.07 2.80
CA MET A 256 9.86 0.41 4.09
C MET A 256 8.45 0.67 4.60
N GLN A 257 7.93 -0.24 5.43
CA GLN A 257 6.68 -0.05 6.14
C GLN A 257 6.95 0.17 7.63
N ALA A 258 6.25 1.12 8.22
CA ALA A 258 6.26 1.37 9.65
C ALA A 258 4.83 1.47 10.16
N THR A 259 4.54 0.83 11.30
CA THR A 259 3.20 0.89 11.91
C THR A 259 3.19 1.95 13.00
N TYR A 260 2.27 2.91 12.90
CA TYR A 260 2.04 3.92 13.93
C TYR A 260 0.54 4.07 14.18
N MET A 261 0.14 4.11 15.45
CA MET A 261 -1.28 4.17 15.85
C MET A 261 -2.18 3.08 15.23
N GLY A 262 -1.61 1.90 14.93
CA GLY A 262 -2.31 0.78 14.29
C GLY A 262 -2.43 0.88 12.77
N LEU A 263 -1.93 1.96 12.17
CA LEU A 263 -1.91 2.18 10.73
C LEU A 263 -0.53 1.88 10.15
N LYS A 264 -0.51 1.21 9.00
CA LYS A 264 0.71 1.01 8.22
C LYS A 264 0.99 2.25 7.39
N HIS A 265 2.18 2.76 7.51
CA HIS A 265 2.68 3.85 6.68
C HIS A 265 3.82 3.37 5.79
N THR A 266 3.88 3.91 4.57
CA THR A 266 4.96 3.62 3.63
C THR A 266 5.97 4.76 3.58
N ILE A 267 7.25 4.41 3.69
CA ILE A 267 8.38 5.33 3.61
C ILE A 267 9.21 4.96 2.40
N GLN A 268 9.40 5.90 1.48
CA GLN A 268 10.25 5.72 0.32
C GLN A 268 11.53 6.51 0.49
N LEU A 269 12.68 5.84 0.40
CA LEU A 269 13.96 6.52 0.27
C LEU A 269 14.28 6.64 -1.22
N VAL A 270 14.31 7.89 -1.69
CA VAL A 270 14.71 8.23 -3.07
C VAL A 270 16.15 8.69 -3.10
N GLN A 271 16.84 8.42 -4.21
CA GLN A 271 18.20 8.88 -4.47
C GLN A 271 18.27 10.40 -4.19
N PRO A 272 19.16 10.86 -3.29
CA PRO A 272 19.34 12.28 -3.06
C PRO A 272 20.14 12.92 -4.20
N GLU A 273 20.06 14.25 -4.30
CA GLU A 273 21.03 15.03 -5.08
C GLU A 273 22.39 15.07 -4.38
N GLU A 274 22.38 15.24 -3.06
CA GLU A 274 23.57 15.23 -2.21
C GLU A 274 23.36 14.36 -0.97
N ASP A 275 24.38 13.59 -0.61
CA ASP A 275 24.35 12.72 0.59
C ASP A 275 24.27 13.51 1.90
N TRP A 276 24.66 14.79 1.89
CA TRP A 276 24.74 15.65 3.07
C TRP A 276 23.96 16.94 2.85
N VAL A 277 22.98 17.20 3.71
CA VAL A 277 22.22 18.44 3.72
C VAL A 277 22.84 19.36 4.78
N CYS A 278 23.36 20.51 4.34
CA CYS A 278 24.03 21.45 5.21
C CYS A 278 23.24 22.75 5.36
N ILE A 279 23.05 23.20 6.59
CA ILE A 279 22.39 24.47 6.92
C ILE A 279 23.42 25.39 7.58
N GLU A 280 23.53 26.61 7.09
CA GLU A 280 24.34 27.66 7.71
C GLU A 280 23.48 28.44 8.70
N SER A 281 23.93 28.52 9.95
CA SER A 281 23.24 29.27 11.00
C SER A 281 24.26 29.94 11.92
N TYR A 282 24.15 31.27 12.07
CA TYR A 282 25.02 32.11 12.90
C TYR A 282 26.54 31.88 12.70
N GLY A 283 26.97 31.70 11.45
CA GLY A 283 28.39 31.50 11.11
C GLY A 283 28.90 30.07 11.34
N SER A 284 28.03 29.12 11.69
CA SER A 284 28.35 27.69 11.76
C SER A 284 27.60 26.91 10.68
N LYS A 285 28.29 26.00 9.98
CA LYS A 285 27.70 25.08 8.99
C LYS A 285 27.44 23.73 9.67
N GLN A 286 26.17 23.38 9.83
CA GLN A 286 25.76 22.08 10.36
C GLN A 286 25.31 21.19 9.21
N CYS A 287 25.99 20.06 9.01
CA CYS A 287 25.64 19.09 7.98
C CYS A 287 25.04 17.84 8.60
N GLN A 288 23.91 17.39 8.06
CA GLN A 288 23.28 16.13 8.43
C GLN A 288 23.17 15.24 7.21
N HIS A 289 23.39 13.94 7.40
CA HIS A 289 23.22 12.98 6.32
C HIS A 289 21.75 12.96 5.86
N TYR A 290 21.52 12.88 4.54
CA TYR A 290 20.20 12.93 3.92
C TYR A 290 19.17 11.98 4.57
N VAL A 291 19.60 10.76 4.89
CA VAL A 291 18.76 9.76 5.57
C VAL A 291 18.21 10.27 6.91
N GLN A 292 19.02 10.99 7.70
CA GLN A 292 18.57 11.55 8.98
C GLN A 292 17.58 12.70 8.77
N VAL A 293 17.83 13.55 7.77
CA VAL A 293 16.91 14.64 7.45
C VAL A 293 15.56 14.07 7.03
N ARG A 294 15.56 13.04 6.17
CA ARG A 294 14.33 12.35 5.74
C ARG A 294 13.60 11.65 6.87
N SER A 295 14.30 11.00 7.79
CA SER A 295 13.65 10.36 8.93
C SER A 295 12.97 11.40 9.83
N ILE A 296 13.63 12.53 10.11
CA ILE A 296 13.08 13.62 10.93
C ILE A 296 11.85 14.24 10.25
N GLU A 297 11.95 14.60 8.97
CA GLU A 297 10.84 15.19 8.21
C GLU A 297 9.63 14.26 8.17
N TYR A 298 9.88 12.99 7.90
CA TYR A 298 8.83 11.97 7.86
C TYR A 298 8.14 11.82 9.22
N CYS A 299 8.91 11.72 10.31
CA CYS A 299 8.38 11.61 11.66
C CYS A 299 7.61 12.86 12.08
N ALA A 300 8.10 14.05 11.75
CA ALA A 300 7.41 15.31 12.01
C ALA A 300 6.07 15.41 11.24
N LYS A 301 5.96 14.76 10.09
CA LYS A 301 4.72 14.73 9.31
C LYS A 301 3.76 13.65 9.79
N HIS A 302 4.22 12.41 9.98
CA HIS A 302 3.37 11.23 10.14
C HIS A 302 3.30 10.69 11.58
N MET A 303 4.27 11.00 12.44
CA MET A 303 4.44 10.37 13.77
C MET A 303 4.74 11.40 14.87
N ARG A 304 4.00 12.51 14.90
CA ARG A 304 4.27 13.70 15.75
C ARG A 304 4.33 13.43 17.26
N GLY A 305 3.66 12.38 17.73
CA GLY A 305 3.63 12.02 19.15
C GLY A 305 4.80 11.13 19.59
N TRP A 306 5.71 10.75 18.69
CA TRP A 306 6.79 9.82 18.99
C TRP A 306 8.16 10.53 18.94
N THR A 307 8.69 10.86 20.12
CA THR A 307 9.91 11.66 20.30
C THR A 307 11.16 10.98 19.72
N GLU A 308 11.28 9.66 19.84
CA GLU A 308 12.43 8.90 19.35
C GLU A 308 12.29 8.49 17.87
N CYS A 309 11.19 8.84 17.22
CA CYS A 309 10.89 8.40 15.85
C CYS A 309 12.03 8.72 14.88
N GLY A 310 12.57 9.95 14.91
CA GLY A 310 13.60 10.39 13.98
C GLY A 310 14.85 9.51 14.02
N ASP A 311 15.25 9.09 15.22
CA ASP A 311 16.43 8.25 15.43
C ASP A 311 16.16 6.79 15.10
N VAL A 312 15.03 6.23 15.54
CA VAL A 312 14.64 4.85 15.25
C VAL A 312 14.47 4.66 13.74
N MET A 313 13.73 5.55 13.09
CA MET A 313 13.54 5.51 11.64
C MET A 313 14.83 5.80 10.89
N GLY A 314 15.65 6.74 11.36
CA GLY A 314 16.95 7.03 10.76
C GLY A 314 17.87 5.81 10.76
N ASN A 315 17.93 5.08 11.85
CA ASN A 315 18.72 3.84 11.96
C ASN A 315 18.18 2.74 11.04
N ALA A 316 16.86 2.54 11.00
CA ALA A 316 16.22 1.56 10.14
C ALA A 316 16.46 1.85 8.64
N LEU A 317 16.37 3.13 8.25
CA LEU A 317 16.66 3.58 6.89
C LEU A 317 18.14 3.41 6.53
N ARG A 318 19.06 3.75 7.43
CA ARG A 318 20.51 3.53 7.22
C ARG A 318 20.82 2.06 7.00
N GLN A 319 20.28 1.19 7.85
CA GLN A 319 20.48 -0.26 7.72
C GLN A 319 19.96 -0.78 6.39
N SER A 320 18.76 -0.34 5.98
CA SER A 320 18.17 -0.70 4.69
C SER A 320 18.96 -0.17 3.50
N LEU A 321 19.54 1.03 3.63
CA LEU A 321 20.46 1.60 2.63
C LEU A 321 21.74 0.77 2.52
N THR A 322 22.33 0.32 3.63
CA THR A 322 23.48 -0.60 3.62
C THR A 322 23.14 -1.88 2.85
N TYR A 323 21.99 -2.50 3.12
CA TYR A 323 21.57 -3.70 2.38
C TYR A 323 21.36 -3.42 0.89
N TYR A 324 20.74 -2.29 0.55
CA TYR A 324 20.55 -1.88 -0.84
C TYR A 324 21.90 -1.72 -1.56
N GLU A 325 22.85 -1.02 -0.94
CA GLU A 325 24.19 -0.81 -1.50
C GLU A 325 24.94 -2.14 -1.66
N GLU A 326 24.93 -3.00 -0.64
CA GLU A 326 25.54 -4.33 -0.74
C GLU A 326 24.96 -5.14 -1.90
N GLU A 327 23.64 -5.15 -2.07
CA GLU A 327 22.97 -5.85 -3.18
C GLU A 327 23.29 -5.23 -4.54
N LEU A 328 23.44 -3.91 -4.62
CA LEU A 328 23.86 -3.20 -5.83
C LEU A 328 25.26 -3.64 -6.26
N TRP A 329 26.17 -3.83 -5.30
CA TRP A 329 27.57 -4.16 -5.57
C TRP A 329 27.89 -5.66 -5.60
N LYS A 330 27.12 -6.55 -4.96
CA LYS A 330 27.38 -8.00 -4.95
C LYS A 330 27.09 -8.68 -6.29
N LYS A 331 26.07 -8.23 -7.03
CA LYS A 331 25.68 -8.88 -8.29
C LYS A 331 26.74 -8.64 -9.38
N SER A 332 27.20 -9.73 -9.99
CA SER A 332 28.35 -9.73 -10.91
C SER A 332 27.99 -9.17 -12.28
N ASN A 333 26.79 -9.47 -12.81
CA ASN A 333 26.28 -8.99 -14.09
C ASN A 333 24.79 -8.66 -13.93
N GLY A 334 24.28 -7.58 -14.54
CA GLY A 334 22.84 -7.45 -14.82
C GLY A 334 22.02 -6.41 -14.05
N LYS A 335 22.45 -5.86 -12.91
CA LYS A 335 21.72 -4.73 -12.30
C LYS A 335 22.16 -3.38 -12.87
N ASP A 336 21.14 -2.59 -13.13
CA ASP A 336 21.09 -1.32 -13.80
C ASP A 336 22.37 -0.46 -13.69
N LEU A 337 23.07 -0.27 -14.82
CA LEU A 337 24.25 0.59 -14.93
C LEU A 337 23.97 2.03 -14.50
N TYR A 338 22.74 2.53 -14.72
CA TYR A 338 22.36 3.85 -14.23
C TYR A 338 22.33 3.89 -12.70
N ALA A 339 21.82 2.83 -12.06
CA ALA A 339 21.78 2.74 -10.60
C ALA A 339 23.19 2.74 -9.98
N LYS A 340 24.18 2.12 -10.63
CA LYS A 340 25.59 2.16 -10.18
C LYS A 340 26.18 3.56 -10.20
N LEU A 341 25.72 4.40 -11.13
CA LEU A 341 26.10 5.82 -11.21
C LEU A 341 25.18 6.74 -10.39
N GLY A 342 24.16 6.20 -9.69
CA GLY A 342 23.16 7.00 -8.99
C GLY A 342 22.27 7.83 -9.93
N LEU A 343 22.12 7.39 -11.18
CA LEU A 343 21.38 8.05 -12.24
C LEU A 343 20.09 7.30 -12.59
N VAL A 344 19.27 7.96 -13.40
CA VAL A 344 18.06 7.41 -14.00
C VAL A 344 18.24 7.27 -15.51
N LYS A 345 17.54 6.33 -16.15
CA LYS A 345 17.50 6.23 -17.62
C LYS A 345 17.08 7.57 -18.23
N GLY A 346 17.79 7.97 -19.28
CA GLY A 346 17.64 9.30 -19.90
C GLY A 346 18.64 10.36 -19.42
N ALA A 347 19.55 10.04 -18.49
CA ALA A 347 20.64 10.93 -18.10
C ALA A 347 21.51 11.33 -19.32
N THR A 348 21.99 12.58 -19.33
CA THR A 348 22.84 13.12 -20.40
C THR A 348 24.28 12.61 -20.28
N SER A 349 25.07 12.76 -21.35
CA SER A 349 26.49 12.39 -21.34
C SER A 349 27.27 13.12 -20.24
N ASP A 350 27.00 14.41 -20.07
CA ASP A 350 27.64 15.26 -19.05
C ASP A 350 27.29 14.80 -17.63
N GLU A 351 26.06 14.37 -17.40
CA GLU A 351 25.62 13.85 -16.10
C GLU A 351 26.26 12.50 -15.78
N ILE A 352 26.40 11.65 -16.79
CA ILE A 352 27.09 10.36 -16.69
C ILE A 352 28.57 10.57 -16.34
N GLU A 353 29.23 11.51 -17.01
CA GLU A 353 30.63 11.87 -16.74
C GLU A 353 30.81 12.48 -15.35
N ALA A 354 29.97 13.45 -14.98
CA ALA A 354 30.03 14.07 -13.67
C ALA A 354 29.83 13.05 -12.54
N ALA A 355 28.81 12.19 -12.64
CA ALA A 355 28.52 11.16 -11.66
C ALA A 355 29.68 10.15 -11.53
N TYR A 356 30.25 9.71 -12.66
CA TYR A 356 31.39 8.81 -12.67
C TYR A 356 32.60 9.44 -11.96
N HIS A 357 32.98 10.67 -12.30
CA HIS A 357 34.11 11.37 -11.68
C HIS A 357 33.92 11.57 -10.18
N THR A 358 32.72 11.89 -9.71
CA THR A 358 32.43 11.97 -8.27
C THR A 358 32.58 10.61 -7.58
N LEU A 359 32.05 9.54 -8.18
CA LEU A 359 32.04 8.22 -7.57
C LEU A 359 33.42 7.56 -7.53
N VAL A 360 34.27 7.75 -8.54
CA VAL A 360 35.64 7.18 -8.52
C VAL A 360 36.55 7.83 -7.50
N LEU A 361 36.29 9.08 -7.09
CA LEU A 361 36.99 9.69 -5.95
C LEU A 361 36.67 8.98 -4.63
N ARG A 362 35.44 8.47 -4.49
CA ARG A 362 34.97 7.72 -3.32
C ARG A 362 35.37 6.24 -3.38
N PHE A 363 35.18 5.61 -4.54
CA PHE A 363 35.40 4.19 -4.80
C PHE A 363 36.53 4.01 -5.82
N ASN A 364 37.76 4.30 -5.39
CA ASN A 364 38.93 4.22 -6.26
C ASN A 364 39.51 2.80 -6.34
N ASN A 365 40.45 2.59 -7.26
CA ASN A 365 41.07 1.30 -7.50
C ASN A 365 41.91 0.77 -6.31
N GLU A 366 42.35 1.66 -5.41
CA GLU A 366 43.17 1.28 -4.24
C GLU A 366 42.29 0.83 -3.08
N THR A 367 41.19 1.54 -2.81
CA THR A 367 40.32 1.28 -1.66
C THR A 367 39.23 0.25 -1.98
N GLU A 368 38.62 0.34 -3.16
CA GLU A 368 37.46 -0.46 -3.54
C GLU A 368 37.53 -0.93 -5.01
N PRO A 369 38.54 -1.74 -5.40
CA PRO A 369 38.80 -2.11 -6.80
C PRO A 369 37.60 -2.78 -7.49
N GLN A 370 36.83 -3.59 -6.78
CA GLN A 370 35.64 -4.26 -7.33
C GLN A 370 34.52 -3.29 -7.68
N LYS A 371 34.33 -2.21 -6.91
CA LYS A 371 33.35 -1.17 -7.21
C LYS A 371 33.85 -0.28 -8.34
N TYR A 372 35.14 0.07 -8.33
CA TYR A 372 35.79 0.85 -9.36
C TYR A 372 35.65 0.21 -10.75
N GLU A 373 35.92 -1.09 -10.88
CA GLU A 373 35.75 -1.82 -12.14
C GLU A 373 34.30 -1.76 -12.65
N LYS A 374 33.32 -1.90 -11.75
CA LYS A 374 31.89 -1.82 -12.08
C LYS A 374 31.44 -0.41 -12.48
N LEU A 375 32.00 0.63 -11.85
CA LEU A 375 31.77 2.03 -12.22
C LEU A 375 32.32 2.31 -13.61
N ARG A 376 33.55 1.86 -13.88
CA ARG A 376 34.18 1.99 -15.20
C ARG A 376 33.37 1.30 -16.29
N ALA A 377 32.94 0.07 -16.05
CA ALA A 377 32.08 -0.66 -16.99
C ALA A 377 30.74 0.05 -17.25
N ALA A 378 30.15 0.66 -16.22
CA ALA A 378 28.93 1.46 -16.37
C ALA A 378 29.19 2.72 -17.22
N TYR A 379 30.25 3.46 -16.93
CA TYR A 379 30.66 4.63 -17.70
C TYR A 379 30.98 4.30 -19.16
N ASP A 380 31.82 3.29 -19.41
CA ASP A 380 32.24 2.85 -20.75
C ASP A 380 31.06 2.41 -21.65
N THR A 381 29.94 2.01 -21.03
CA THR A 381 28.71 1.61 -21.73
C THR A 381 27.75 2.78 -21.90
N LEU A 382 27.54 3.59 -20.86
CA LEU A 382 26.52 4.64 -20.85
C LEU A 382 26.99 5.95 -21.48
N HIS A 383 28.30 6.25 -21.44
CA HIS A 383 28.86 7.45 -22.06
C HIS A 383 28.98 7.30 -23.59
N ASP A 384 29.17 6.08 -24.10
CA ASP A 384 29.19 5.78 -25.53
C ASP A 384 27.74 5.78 -26.09
N PRO A 385 27.40 6.66 -27.04
CA PRO A 385 26.03 6.78 -27.54
C PRO A 385 25.45 5.50 -28.16
N GLU A 386 26.28 4.71 -28.86
CA GLU A 386 25.84 3.48 -29.51
C GLU A 386 25.59 2.38 -28.47
N LYS A 387 26.53 2.17 -27.55
CA LYS A 387 26.37 1.17 -26.49
C LYS A 387 25.20 1.51 -25.57
N LYS A 388 25.03 2.79 -25.22
CA LYS A 388 23.90 3.27 -24.42
C LYS A 388 22.57 2.97 -25.11
N TYR A 389 22.46 3.21 -26.41
CA TYR A 389 21.25 2.91 -27.18
C TYR A 389 20.85 1.43 -27.06
N TYR A 390 21.78 0.50 -27.30
CA TYR A 390 21.49 -0.94 -27.20
C TYR A 390 21.22 -1.39 -25.76
N TYR A 391 21.85 -0.76 -24.77
CA TYR A 391 21.57 -1.02 -23.36
C TYR A 391 20.13 -0.61 -22.98
N ASP A 392 19.68 0.55 -23.47
CA ASP A 392 18.36 1.11 -23.19
C ASP A 392 17.21 0.40 -23.93
N LEU A 393 17.48 -0.35 -25.00
CA LEU A 393 16.46 -1.11 -25.73
C LEU A 393 15.68 -2.06 -24.81
N PRO A 394 14.37 -2.25 -25.03
CA PRO A 394 13.58 -3.12 -24.19
C PRO A 394 14.02 -4.57 -24.37
N CYS A 395 13.95 -5.32 -23.28
CA CYS A 395 14.21 -6.73 -23.21
C CYS A 395 13.13 -7.52 -23.95
N MET A 396 13.53 -8.33 -24.93
CA MET A 396 12.62 -9.29 -25.57
C MET A 396 12.52 -10.55 -24.69
N LYS A 397 11.32 -10.83 -24.17
CA LYS A 397 11.09 -11.97 -23.29
C LYS A 397 10.92 -13.26 -24.10
N PHE A 398 11.84 -14.21 -23.92
CA PHE A 398 11.78 -15.54 -24.52
C PHE A 398 11.76 -16.61 -23.42
N PHE A 399 10.61 -17.26 -23.18
CA PHE A 399 10.48 -18.31 -22.17
C PHE A 399 10.99 -17.92 -20.76
N GLY A 400 10.79 -16.66 -20.37
CA GLY A 400 11.27 -16.12 -19.08
C GLY A 400 12.73 -15.67 -19.06
N LEU A 401 13.43 -15.73 -20.20
CA LEU A 401 14.78 -15.18 -20.40
C LEU A 401 14.72 -13.83 -21.12
N CYS A 402 15.73 -13.00 -20.86
CA CYS A 402 15.86 -11.69 -21.46
C CYS A 402 16.79 -11.72 -22.68
N GLY A 403 16.25 -11.45 -23.87
CA GLY A 403 17.02 -11.23 -25.08
C GLY A 403 17.25 -9.74 -25.35
N LYS A 404 18.51 -9.29 -25.24
CA LYS A 404 18.93 -7.94 -25.64
C LYS A 404 19.62 -7.97 -27.00
N ARG A 405 19.23 -7.05 -27.88
CA ARG A 405 19.83 -6.90 -29.21
C ARG A 405 21.20 -6.26 -29.10
N GLN A 406 22.14 -6.73 -29.92
CA GLN A 406 23.51 -6.23 -30.00
C GLN A 406 23.75 -5.43 -31.29
N PRO A 407 24.83 -4.61 -31.35
CA PRO A 407 25.21 -3.85 -32.55
C PRO A 407 25.43 -4.71 -33.80
N ASP A 408 25.93 -5.93 -33.63
CA ASP A 408 26.20 -6.89 -34.71
C ASP A 408 24.94 -7.60 -35.24
N GLY A 409 23.76 -7.26 -34.73
CA GLY A 409 22.50 -7.91 -35.06
C GLY A 409 22.26 -9.22 -34.29
N GLY A 410 23.21 -9.64 -33.45
CA GLY A 410 23.07 -10.75 -32.53
C GLY A 410 22.11 -10.45 -31.37
N MET A 411 21.78 -11.49 -30.61
CA MET A 411 21.02 -11.38 -29.37
C MET A 411 21.81 -12.02 -28.24
N THR A 412 22.05 -11.25 -27.17
CA THR A 412 22.54 -11.81 -25.91
C THR A 412 21.36 -12.21 -25.05
N ILE A 413 21.35 -13.46 -24.61
CA ILE A 413 20.32 -13.99 -23.71
C ILE A 413 20.90 -14.00 -22.30
N SER A 414 20.24 -13.33 -21.36
CA SER A 414 20.55 -13.39 -19.94
C SER A 414 19.35 -13.91 -19.15
N THR A 415 19.65 -14.41 -17.95
CA THR A 415 18.64 -14.76 -16.94
C THR A 415 18.13 -13.53 -16.18
N ASP A 416 18.69 -12.35 -16.47
CA ASP A 416 18.38 -11.12 -15.77
C ASP A 416 17.14 -10.49 -16.39
N ASN A 417 16.04 -10.49 -15.63
CA ASN A 417 14.83 -9.70 -15.92
C ASN A 417 15.03 -8.24 -15.51
#